data_AF-A0A8H6D280-F1
#
_entry.id   AF-A0A8H6D280-F1
#
_cell.length_a   1.000
_cell.length_b   1.000
_cell.length_c   1.000
_cell.angle_alpha   90.00
_cell.angle_beta   90.00
_cell.angle_gamma   90.00
#
_symmetry.space_group_name_H-M   'P 1'
#
loop_
_entity.id
_entity.type
_entity.pdbx_description
1 polymer ?
#
loop_
_entity_poly.entity_id
_entity_poly.type
_entity_poly.pdbx_seq_one_letter_code
_entity_poly.pdbx_strand_id
1 'polypeptide(L)'
;MACFAYAGDPTCLRIDDICGLSQIPKEKDIWFHVDACRGSQLAFSERHRHKLRGIEKADSFTVDLQQAMLIPYDCSLVLFREHSTQASLSIDSDSIFNARWSFGETGPFAGSRAFDSLKLWSSIKSHGKNSMGRMIDGRLELTDAIELEVEHRPSLVLLGGTDINSCMFIYVPASVQRYCIEHNIRLSDSDLEKINQLNLHIQDIIHRERVYYIYGFPLQNCPHGRFIEPGKTVFVLHTLNGNTQSAMENVRGLLDRIEYLGRALLIDRQYICMGDACGSSTNRLKRAERKLTQKLYDLFDDKDFVAVVYGSSALQNNAILSNIDLMIFAHSAESSKIQQVVSVFRSLVEGEGILIDFEIPLHRRLLVTFEFAGQAAESGPPLDEAGHVSSISSTPEYLSSDEMLRRLVFNVLTTPNKIIAATTGGTHRLKSLETTAARKLVTTIQHFGRSEVSTADEFVNLVMSDGGQGKGKHLGYKPRHNVLEKLRKIFHDVQKTPID
;
A
#
# COMPACT_ATOMS: atom_id res chain seq x y z
N MET A 1 34.37 -12.89 0.30
CA MET A 1 33.16 -12.35 -0.39
C MET A 1 32.22 -13.52 -0.61
N ALA A 2 30.90 -13.30 -0.58
CA ALA A 2 29.90 -14.36 -0.81
C ALA A 2 28.82 -13.89 -1.79
N CYS A 3 28.33 -14.82 -2.61
CA CYS A 3 27.21 -14.69 -3.51
C CYS A 3 26.08 -15.57 -3.00
N PHE A 4 24.88 -15.00 -2.88
CA PHE A 4 23.68 -15.69 -2.42
C PHE A 4 22.69 -15.82 -3.56
N ALA A 5 22.13 -17.00 -3.74
CA ALA A 5 21.00 -17.27 -4.63
C ALA A 5 19.83 -17.82 -3.81
N TYR A 6 18.61 -17.43 -4.16
CA TYR A 6 17.40 -17.94 -3.54
C TYR A 6 16.82 -19.09 -4.34
N ALA A 7 16.67 -20.24 -3.70
CA ALA A 7 15.81 -21.32 -4.16
C ALA A 7 14.46 -21.20 -3.44
N GLY A 8 13.68 -20.20 -3.82
CA GLY A 8 12.44 -19.82 -3.15
C GLY A 8 12.65 -18.60 -2.26
N ASP A 9 12.60 -17.41 -2.86
CA ASP A 9 12.68 -16.14 -2.14
C ASP A 9 11.56 -16.02 -1.08
N PRO A 10 11.76 -15.30 0.03
CA PRO A 10 10.83 -15.28 1.15
C PRO A 10 9.48 -14.61 0.83
N THR A 11 9.38 -13.84 -0.25
CA THR A 11 8.21 -13.05 -0.61
C THR A 11 7.35 -13.79 -1.63
N CYS A 12 7.92 -14.17 -2.77
CA CYS A 12 7.19 -14.68 -3.93
C CYS A 12 7.36 -16.19 -4.14
N LEU A 13 8.30 -16.82 -3.44
CA LEU A 13 8.74 -18.21 -3.66
C LEU A 13 9.24 -18.46 -5.09
N ARG A 14 9.92 -17.48 -5.69
CA ARG A 14 10.61 -17.61 -6.96
C ARG A 14 12.01 -18.17 -6.76
N ILE A 15 12.50 -18.87 -7.78
CA ILE A 15 13.83 -19.47 -7.79
C ILE A 15 14.71 -18.66 -8.73
N ASP A 16 15.84 -18.19 -8.24
CA ASP A 16 16.86 -17.55 -9.06
C ASP A 16 17.41 -18.54 -10.10
N ASP A 17 18.06 -18.04 -11.16
CA ASP A 17 18.83 -18.90 -12.07
C ASP A 17 20.11 -19.40 -11.36
N ILE A 18 19.95 -20.40 -10.48
CA ILE A 18 21.03 -20.98 -9.68
C ILE A 18 22.15 -21.50 -10.60
N CYS A 19 21.79 -22.09 -11.74
CA CYS A 19 22.76 -22.64 -12.68
C CYS A 19 23.61 -21.53 -13.33
N GLY A 20 22.98 -20.44 -13.77
CA GLY A 20 23.68 -19.26 -14.28
C GLY A 20 24.54 -18.58 -13.21
N LEU A 21 23.95 -18.33 -12.03
CA LEU A 21 24.64 -17.68 -10.91
C LEU A 21 25.84 -18.50 -10.42
N SER A 22 25.78 -19.84 -10.45
CA SER A 22 26.89 -20.71 -10.02
C SER A 22 28.19 -20.55 -10.82
N GLN A 23 28.17 -19.90 -11.98
CA GLN A 23 29.37 -19.69 -12.79
C GLN A 23 30.21 -18.51 -12.31
N ILE A 24 29.58 -17.46 -11.76
CA ILE A 24 30.25 -16.23 -11.32
C ILE A 24 31.25 -16.50 -10.18
N PRO A 25 30.91 -17.28 -9.13
CA PRO A 25 31.78 -17.46 -7.99
C PRO A 25 33.04 -18.27 -8.30
N LYS A 26 32.95 -19.23 -9.23
CA LYS A 26 34.07 -20.06 -9.68
C LYS A 26 35.19 -19.26 -10.33
N GLU A 27 34.85 -18.18 -11.03
CA GLU A 27 35.83 -17.34 -11.72
C GLU A 27 36.59 -16.39 -10.78
N LYS A 28 36.10 -16.21 -9.55
CA LYS A 28 36.50 -15.10 -8.67
C LYS A 28 36.79 -15.49 -7.21
N ASP A 29 36.87 -16.78 -6.90
CA ASP A 29 37.09 -17.31 -5.54
C ASP A 29 36.07 -16.73 -4.52
N ILE A 30 34.80 -16.71 -4.92
CA ILE A 30 33.70 -16.21 -4.09
C ILE A 30 32.94 -17.40 -3.52
N TRP A 31 32.53 -17.33 -2.25
CA TRP A 31 31.67 -18.34 -1.65
C TRP A 31 30.27 -18.31 -2.29
N PHE A 32 29.77 -19.45 -2.78
CA PHE A 32 28.43 -19.55 -3.34
C PHE A 32 27.47 -20.25 -2.37
N HIS A 33 26.51 -19.50 -1.83
CA HIS A 33 25.45 -20.03 -0.97
C HIS A 33 24.10 -20.04 -1.68
N VAL A 34 23.34 -21.13 -1.53
CA VAL A 34 21.94 -21.19 -1.96
C VAL A 34 21.03 -21.24 -0.73
N ASP A 35 20.20 -20.22 -0.55
CA ASP A 35 19.11 -20.26 0.43
C ASP A 35 17.96 -21.09 -0.15
N ALA A 36 17.89 -22.35 0.26
CA ALA A 36 16.85 -23.30 -0.14
C ALA A 36 15.89 -23.61 1.01
N CYS A 37 15.71 -22.68 1.97
CA CYS A 37 14.79 -22.87 3.10
C CYS A 37 13.42 -23.35 2.62
N ARG A 38 12.89 -22.73 1.57
CA ARG A 38 11.56 -23.04 1.01
C ARG A 38 11.59 -23.99 -0.19
N GLY A 39 12.55 -23.83 -1.09
CA GLY A 39 12.64 -24.62 -2.33
C GLY A 39 13.22 -26.01 -2.16
N SER A 40 13.90 -26.32 -1.05
CA SER A 40 14.48 -27.65 -0.80
C SER A 40 13.46 -28.79 -0.86
N GLN A 41 12.18 -28.51 -0.60
CA GLN A 41 11.10 -29.48 -0.74
C GLN A 41 11.02 -30.08 -2.15
N LEU A 42 11.38 -29.30 -3.18
CA LEU A 42 11.36 -29.76 -4.56
C LEU A 42 12.36 -30.89 -4.83
N ALA A 43 13.41 -31.05 -4.02
CA ALA A 43 14.38 -32.13 -4.15
C ALA A 43 13.75 -33.53 -3.94
N PHE A 44 12.61 -33.59 -3.23
CA PHE A 44 11.88 -34.85 -3.00
C PHE A 44 10.93 -35.20 -4.14
N SER A 45 10.56 -34.24 -4.99
CA SER A 45 9.71 -34.43 -6.15
C SER A 45 10.55 -34.79 -7.38
N GLU A 46 10.29 -35.95 -7.98
CA GLU A 46 10.95 -36.31 -9.26
C GLU A 46 10.50 -35.39 -10.41
N ARG A 47 9.29 -34.83 -10.33
CA ARG A 47 8.76 -33.90 -11.34
C ARG A 47 9.39 -32.52 -11.26
N HIS A 48 9.64 -32.01 -10.05
CA HIS A 48 10.01 -30.61 -9.84
C HIS A 48 11.46 -30.40 -9.35
N ARG A 49 12.20 -31.45 -8.97
CA ARG A 49 13.64 -31.34 -8.59
C ARG A 49 14.51 -30.61 -9.61
N HIS A 50 14.14 -30.63 -10.88
CA HIS A 50 14.88 -29.94 -11.95
C HIS A 50 14.92 -28.41 -11.74
N LYS A 51 13.96 -27.82 -11.01
CA LYS A 51 13.95 -26.39 -10.67
C LYS A 51 15.13 -25.99 -9.77
N LEU A 52 15.73 -26.94 -9.05
CA LEU A 52 16.92 -26.72 -8.21
C LEU A 52 18.25 -26.98 -8.93
N ARG A 53 18.24 -27.19 -10.25
CA ARG A 53 19.45 -27.50 -11.02
C ARG A 53 20.53 -26.43 -10.80
N GLY A 54 21.74 -26.87 -10.47
CA GLY A 54 22.86 -25.99 -10.14
C GLY A 54 23.11 -25.89 -8.64
N ILE A 55 22.17 -26.29 -7.78
CA ILE A 55 22.37 -26.31 -6.32
C ILE A 55 23.54 -27.21 -5.93
N GLU A 56 23.81 -28.27 -6.70
CA GLU A 56 24.95 -29.16 -6.53
C GLU A 56 26.31 -28.49 -6.78
N LYS A 57 26.32 -27.23 -7.22
CA LYS A 57 27.51 -26.37 -7.38
C LYS A 57 27.71 -25.36 -6.25
N ALA A 58 26.79 -25.28 -5.28
CA ALA A 58 26.90 -24.42 -4.10
C ALA A 58 27.94 -24.93 -3.10
N ASP A 59 28.67 -24.03 -2.44
CA ASP A 59 29.62 -24.36 -1.37
C ASP A 59 28.87 -24.64 -0.06
N SER A 60 27.74 -23.98 0.14
CA SER A 60 26.73 -24.37 1.13
C SER A 60 25.31 -24.05 0.68
N PHE A 61 24.34 -24.69 1.33
CA PHE A 61 22.94 -24.31 1.19
C PHE A 61 22.18 -24.52 2.50
N THR A 62 21.14 -23.72 2.71
CA THR A 62 20.27 -23.80 3.90
C THR A 62 18.95 -24.47 3.52
N VAL A 63 18.39 -25.27 4.43
CA VAL A 63 17.07 -25.91 4.26
C VAL A 63 16.25 -25.80 5.55
N ASP A 64 14.95 -25.51 5.41
CA ASP A 64 13.99 -25.46 6.51
C ASP A 64 12.98 -26.59 6.36
N LEU A 65 13.20 -27.67 7.09
CA LEU A 65 12.43 -28.89 6.92
C LEU A 65 11.05 -28.81 7.58
N GLN A 66 10.86 -27.86 8.50
CA GLN A 66 9.53 -27.52 9.01
C GLN A 66 8.62 -26.91 7.94
N GLN A 67 9.19 -26.21 6.96
CA GLN A 67 8.45 -25.67 5.83
C GLN A 67 8.29 -26.71 4.72
N ALA A 68 9.34 -27.50 4.47
CA ALA A 68 9.37 -28.48 3.40
C ALA A 68 8.56 -29.76 3.70
N MET A 69 8.65 -30.31 4.91
CA MET A 69 8.33 -31.71 5.20
C MET A 69 7.38 -31.95 6.39
N LEU A 70 6.53 -30.97 6.73
CA LEU A 70 5.56 -31.07 7.83
C LEU A 70 6.20 -31.43 9.18
N ILE A 71 7.45 -30.99 9.39
CA ILE A 71 8.16 -31.23 10.65
C ILE A 71 7.79 -30.13 11.64
N PRO A 72 7.50 -30.44 12.91
CA PRO A 72 7.29 -29.43 13.94
C PRO A 72 8.51 -28.50 14.09
N TYR A 73 8.26 -27.20 14.22
CA TYR A 73 9.28 -26.18 14.46
C TYR A 73 10.15 -26.54 15.69
N ASP A 74 11.46 -26.31 15.69
CA ASP A 74 12.33 -25.82 14.60
C ASP A 74 13.13 -26.97 13.96
N CYS A 75 13.39 -26.98 12.65
CA CYS A 75 14.19 -28.03 12.00
C CYS A 75 14.91 -27.53 10.75
N SER A 76 15.91 -26.68 10.97
CA SER A 76 16.71 -26.06 9.91
C SER A 76 18.10 -26.66 9.86
N LEU A 77 18.65 -26.83 8.65
CA LEU A 77 20.00 -27.35 8.43
C LEU A 77 20.78 -26.40 7.51
N VAL A 78 22.06 -26.22 7.81
CA VAL A 78 23.04 -25.69 6.87
C VAL A 78 23.91 -26.86 6.42
N LEU A 79 23.98 -27.06 5.11
CA LEU A 79 24.73 -28.15 4.49
C LEU A 79 25.93 -27.54 3.77
N PHE A 80 27.12 -28.06 4.06
CA PHE A 80 28.37 -27.65 3.43
C PHE A 80 28.82 -28.74 2.45
N ARG A 81 29.36 -28.32 1.31
CA ARG A 81 29.96 -29.25 0.33
C ARG A 81 31.15 -30.00 0.94
N GLU A 82 32.04 -29.24 1.57
CA GLU A 82 33.29 -29.76 2.13
C GLU A 82 33.19 -29.88 3.66
N HIS A 83 33.54 -31.05 4.17
CA HIS A 83 33.55 -31.30 5.62
C HIS A 83 34.53 -30.38 6.37
N SER A 84 35.65 -30.02 5.72
CA SER A 84 36.64 -29.09 6.28
C SER A 84 36.05 -27.72 6.59
N THR A 85 35.09 -27.24 5.79
CA THR A 85 34.40 -25.97 6.06
C THR A 85 33.61 -26.05 7.36
N GLN A 86 32.82 -27.11 7.56
CA GLN A 86 32.07 -27.29 8.80
C GLN A 86 33.01 -27.43 10.00
N ALA A 87 34.12 -28.16 9.84
CA ALA A 87 35.12 -28.33 10.90
C ALA A 87 35.80 -27.00 11.29
N SER A 88 35.98 -26.08 10.33
CA SER A 88 36.54 -24.75 10.60
C SER A 88 35.64 -23.87 11.49
N LEU A 89 34.36 -24.22 11.62
CA LEU A 89 33.39 -23.55 12.51
C LEU A 89 33.38 -24.14 13.92
N SER A 90 34.22 -25.14 14.22
CA SER A 90 34.26 -25.75 15.54
C SER A 90 34.98 -24.85 16.54
N ILE A 91 34.51 -24.89 17.79
CA ILE A 91 35.13 -24.18 18.92
C ILE A 91 35.81 -25.21 19.80
N ASP A 92 37.09 -25.01 20.06
CA ASP A 92 37.84 -25.85 21.01
C ASP A 92 37.40 -25.52 22.45
N SER A 93 36.99 -26.54 23.20
CA SER A 93 36.48 -26.38 24.56
C SER A 93 36.82 -27.58 25.43
N ASP A 94 37.65 -27.37 26.44
CA ASP A 94 37.98 -28.37 27.46
C ASP A 94 36.77 -28.92 28.23
N SER A 95 35.63 -28.21 28.20
CA SER A 95 34.39 -28.60 28.88
C SER A 95 33.51 -29.59 28.10
N ILE A 96 33.82 -29.84 26.82
CA ILE A 96 33.04 -30.71 25.95
C ILE A 96 33.88 -31.96 25.66
N PHE A 97 33.27 -33.13 25.84
CA PHE A 97 33.99 -34.38 25.62
C PHE A 97 34.24 -34.59 24.13
N ASN A 98 35.51 -34.59 23.73
CA ASN A 98 35.93 -34.78 22.35
C ASN A 98 36.07 -36.28 22.04
N ALA A 99 35.12 -36.80 21.25
CA ALA A 99 35.09 -38.18 20.75
C ALA A 99 34.71 -38.18 19.27
N ARG A 100 34.99 -39.29 18.57
CA ARG A 100 34.77 -39.44 17.11
C ARG A 100 33.37 -39.07 16.60
N TRP A 101 32.35 -39.09 17.45
CA TRP A 101 30.96 -38.73 17.12
C TRP A 101 30.38 -37.63 18.02
N SER A 102 31.25 -36.87 18.67
CA SER A 102 30.88 -35.71 19.47
C SER A 102 30.84 -34.48 18.58
N PHE A 103 29.64 -33.96 18.36
CA PHE A 103 29.41 -32.74 17.57
C PHE A 103 29.13 -31.51 18.45
N GLY A 104 29.37 -31.62 19.77
CA GLY A 104 29.10 -30.54 20.72
C GLY A 104 29.96 -29.30 20.52
N GLU A 105 31.13 -29.47 19.90
CA GLU A 105 32.05 -28.40 19.51
C GLU A 105 31.79 -27.86 18.10
N THR A 106 30.98 -28.54 17.28
CA THR A 106 30.84 -28.25 15.85
C THR A 106 29.81 -27.17 15.56
N GLY A 107 30.22 -26.05 14.96
CA GLY A 107 29.34 -24.96 14.52
C GLY A 107 29.24 -23.82 15.53
N PRO A 108 28.53 -22.72 15.20
CA PRO A 108 28.60 -21.45 15.93
C PRO A 108 28.01 -21.48 17.35
N PHE A 109 27.35 -22.56 17.75
CA PHE A 109 26.69 -22.71 19.05
C PHE A 109 27.24 -23.95 19.78
N ALA A 110 28.41 -23.83 20.42
CA ALA A 110 28.97 -24.92 21.23
C ALA A 110 28.06 -25.23 22.44
N GLY A 111 27.94 -26.51 22.80
CA GLY A 111 27.15 -26.97 23.95
C GLY A 111 25.84 -27.68 23.59
N SER A 112 24.82 -27.53 24.45
CA SER A 112 23.57 -28.29 24.38
C SER A 112 22.71 -27.91 23.16
N ARG A 113 22.20 -28.93 22.45
CA ARG A 113 21.28 -28.77 21.30
C ARG A 113 20.11 -29.75 21.40
N ALA A 114 18.96 -29.35 20.84
CA ALA A 114 17.80 -30.23 20.72
C ALA A 114 18.06 -31.37 19.74
N PHE A 115 17.39 -32.51 19.94
CA PHE A 115 17.54 -33.69 19.09
C PHE A 115 16.61 -33.64 17.85
N ASP A 116 16.70 -32.55 17.07
CA ASP A 116 15.79 -32.31 15.94
C ASP A 116 15.93 -33.33 14.80
N SER A 117 17.08 -34.00 14.71
CA SER A 117 17.28 -35.08 13.73
C SER A 117 16.39 -36.29 14.00
N LEU A 118 15.90 -36.52 15.23
CA LEU A 118 14.99 -37.63 15.54
C LEU A 118 13.62 -37.44 14.88
N LYS A 119 13.03 -36.24 14.97
CA LYS A 119 11.74 -35.94 14.32
C LYS A 119 11.84 -35.97 12.80
N LEU A 120 12.95 -35.47 12.25
CA LEU A 120 13.27 -35.58 10.83
C LEU A 120 13.37 -37.03 10.37
N TRP A 121 14.21 -37.82 11.04
CA TRP A 121 14.41 -39.23 10.71
C TRP A 121 13.10 -40.02 10.80
N SER A 122 12.31 -39.79 11.85
CA SER A 122 11.01 -40.43 12.05
C SER A 122 10.03 -40.08 10.93
N SER A 123 9.99 -38.82 10.50
CA SER A 123 9.13 -38.39 9.39
C SER A 123 9.53 -39.06 8.06
N ILE A 124 10.84 -39.09 7.74
CA ILE A 124 11.36 -39.74 6.53
C ILE A 124 11.08 -41.24 6.55
N LYS A 125 11.29 -41.91 7.69
CA LYS A 125 11.05 -43.36 7.83
C LYS A 125 9.56 -43.71 7.75
N SER A 126 8.70 -42.88 8.32
CA SER A 126 7.24 -43.10 8.32
C SER A 126 6.63 -42.90 6.93
N HIS A 127 6.93 -41.77 6.28
CA HIS A 127 6.33 -41.43 4.98
C HIS A 127 7.06 -42.08 3.80
N GLY A 128 8.39 -42.17 3.88
CA GLY A 128 9.25 -42.54 2.76
C GLY A 128 9.38 -41.44 1.71
N LYS A 129 10.51 -41.44 0.96
CA LYS A 129 10.84 -40.44 -0.06
C LYS A 129 9.73 -40.26 -1.10
N ASN A 130 9.19 -41.38 -1.61
CA ASN A 130 8.19 -41.34 -2.69
C ASN A 130 6.85 -40.74 -2.24
N SER A 131 6.44 -40.96 -0.99
CA SER A 131 5.23 -40.34 -0.45
C SER A 131 5.41 -38.84 -0.24
N MET A 132 6.58 -38.45 0.28
CA MET A 132 6.96 -37.04 0.41
C MET A 132 6.96 -36.33 -0.95
N GLY A 133 7.58 -36.94 -1.97
CA GLY A 133 7.56 -36.40 -3.33
C GLY A 133 6.15 -36.17 -3.88
N ARG A 134 5.25 -37.16 -3.74
CA ARG A 134 3.84 -37.03 -4.15
C ARG A 134 3.08 -35.93 -3.39
N MET A 135 3.38 -35.76 -2.10
CA MET A 135 2.82 -34.66 -1.31
C MET A 135 3.28 -33.29 -1.83
N ILE A 136 4.55 -33.15 -2.23
CA ILE A 136 5.05 -31.92 -2.84
C ILE A 136 4.39 -31.69 -4.19
N ASP A 137 4.28 -32.72 -5.04
CA ASP A 137 3.60 -32.64 -6.33
C ASP A 137 2.17 -32.15 -6.16
N GLY A 138 1.41 -32.71 -5.21
CA GLY A 138 0.03 -32.29 -4.95
C GLY A 138 -0.12 -30.84 -4.48
N ARG A 139 0.86 -30.30 -3.73
CA ARG A 139 0.87 -28.88 -3.32
C ARG A 139 1.07 -27.94 -4.51
N LEU A 140 1.96 -28.33 -5.44
CA LEU A 140 2.23 -27.56 -6.65
C LEU A 140 1.03 -27.65 -7.61
N GLU A 141 0.46 -28.84 -7.79
CA GLU A 141 -0.77 -29.04 -8.57
C GLU A 141 -1.95 -28.22 -8.02
N LEU A 142 -2.12 -28.17 -6.69
CA LEU A 142 -3.12 -27.31 -6.05
C LEU A 142 -2.82 -25.84 -6.33
N THR A 143 -1.56 -25.42 -6.24
CA THR A 143 -1.16 -24.03 -6.49
C THR A 143 -1.47 -23.62 -7.93
N ASP A 144 -1.13 -24.45 -8.91
CA ASP A 144 -1.45 -24.23 -10.32
C ASP A 144 -2.97 -24.10 -10.53
N ALA A 145 -3.77 -24.93 -9.85
CA ALA A 145 -5.22 -24.85 -9.90
C ALA A 145 -5.78 -23.56 -9.26
N ILE A 146 -5.15 -23.05 -8.20
CA ILE A 146 -5.51 -21.77 -7.57
C ILE A 146 -5.17 -20.60 -8.49
N GLU A 147 -3.98 -20.59 -9.09
CA GLU A 147 -3.58 -19.55 -10.05
C GLU A 147 -4.59 -19.46 -11.20
N LEU A 148 -4.98 -20.62 -11.76
CA LEU A 148 -5.99 -20.69 -12.82
C LEU A 148 -7.38 -20.20 -12.36
N GLU A 149 -7.81 -20.54 -11.14
CA GLU A 149 -9.08 -20.06 -10.57
C GLU A 149 -9.06 -18.54 -10.36
N VAL A 150 -7.93 -17.98 -9.91
CA VAL A 150 -7.74 -16.53 -9.76
C VAL A 150 -7.79 -15.84 -11.13
N GLU A 151 -7.14 -16.38 -12.15
CA GLU A 151 -7.18 -15.82 -13.52
C GLU A 151 -8.60 -15.79 -14.12
N HIS A 152 -9.45 -16.77 -13.77
CA HIS A 152 -10.84 -16.81 -14.23
C HIS A 152 -11.76 -15.83 -13.49
N ARG A 153 -11.31 -15.19 -12.40
CA ARG A 153 -12.11 -14.25 -11.62
C ARG A 153 -11.82 -12.81 -12.06
N PRO A 154 -12.75 -12.10 -12.74
CA PRO A 154 -12.49 -10.78 -13.31
C PRO A 154 -12.19 -9.67 -12.29
N SER A 155 -12.44 -9.92 -11.00
CA SER A 155 -12.20 -9.00 -9.90
C SER A 155 -10.86 -9.25 -9.19
N LEU A 156 -10.12 -10.28 -9.60
CA LEU A 156 -8.81 -10.61 -9.08
C LEU A 156 -7.74 -10.39 -10.15
N VAL A 157 -6.52 -10.11 -9.71
CA VAL A 157 -5.36 -9.94 -10.58
C VAL A 157 -4.24 -10.81 -10.04
N LEU A 158 -3.88 -11.86 -10.79
CA LEU A 158 -2.71 -12.69 -10.48
C LEU A 158 -1.43 -11.86 -10.63
N LEU A 159 -0.54 -11.96 -9.64
CA LEU A 159 0.70 -11.20 -9.57
C LEU A 159 1.92 -12.11 -9.79
N GLY A 160 2.28 -12.28 -11.06
CA GLY A 160 3.38 -13.16 -11.46
C GLY A 160 3.05 -14.64 -11.19
N GLY A 161 3.81 -15.54 -11.81
CA GLY A 161 3.77 -16.95 -11.42
C GLY A 161 4.60 -17.19 -10.16
N THR A 162 4.51 -18.38 -9.59
CA THR A 162 5.41 -18.84 -8.51
C THR A 162 6.08 -20.17 -8.87
N ASP A 163 7.26 -20.45 -8.30
CA ASP A 163 8.00 -21.68 -8.64
C ASP A 163 7.68 -22.85 -7.72
N ILE A 164 7.02 -22.57 -6.59
CA ILE A 164 6.80 -23.52 -5.50
C ILE A 164 5.30 -23.59 -5.19
N ASN A 165 4.87 -23.27 -3.97
CA ASN A 165 3.51 -23.49 -3.48
C ASN A 165 2.87 -22.20 -2.97
N SER A 166 2.85 -21.17 -3.81
CA SER A 166 2.43 -19.82 -3.47
C SER A 166 1.51 -19.26 -4.56
N CYS A 167 0.50 -18.48 -4.21
CA CYS A 167 -0.26 -17.72 -5.20
C CYS A 167 -0.51 -16.31 -4.67
N MET A 168 0.01 -15.31 -5.37
CA MET A 168 -0.14 -13.90 -5.02
C MET A 168 -1.11 -13.23 -5.98
N PHE A 169 -2.05 -12.47 -5.42
CA PHE A 169 -3.02 -11.74 -6.20
C PHE A 169 -3.49 -10.50 -5.46
N ILE A 170 -4.18 -9.61 -6.18
CA ILE A 170 -4.87 -8.46 -5.58
C ILE A 170 -6.33 -8.47 -6.01
N TYR A 171 -7.20 -8.06 -5.11
CA TYR A 171 -8.57 -7.70 -5.48
C TYR A 171 -8.58 -6.31 -6.12
N VAL A 172 -9.02 -6.24 -7.38
CA VAL A 172 -9.30 -5.00 -8.09
C VAL A 172 -10.68 -5.13 -8.72
N PRO A 173 -11.63 -4.23 -8.43
CA PRO A 173 -12.99 -4.36 -8.94
C PRO A 173 -13.03 -4.59 -10.46
N ALA A 174 -13.82 -5.55 -10.91
CA ALA A 174 -13.84 -5.97 -12.32
C ALA A 174 -14.12 -4.82 -13.29
N SER A 175 -15.01 -3.88 -12.92
CA SER A 175 -15.29 -2.70 -13.74
C SER A 175 -14.14 -1.70 -13.80
N VAL A 176 -13.32 -1.58 -12.74
CA VAL A 176 -12.08 -0.78 -12.77
C VAL A 176 -11.06 -1.42 -13.72
N GLN A 177 -10.84 -2.72 -13.60
CA GLN A 177 -9.92 -3.45 -14.49
C GLN A 177 -10.33 -3.28 -15.96
N ARG A 178 -11.61 -3.55 -16.26
CA ARG A 178 -12.19 -3.43 -17.60
C ARG A 178 -12.00 -2.01 -18.15
N TYR A 179 -12.36 -0.99 -17.37
CA TYR A 179 -12.23 0.41 -17.79
C TYR A 179 -10.78 0.78 -18.12
N CYS A 180 -9.83 0.43 -17.24
CA CYS A 180 -8.41 0.68 -17.45
C CYS A 180 -7.89 0.01 -18.73
N ILE A 181 -8.27 -1.26 -18.95
CA ILE A 181 -7.82 -2.05 -20.10
C ILE A 181 -8.41 -1.51 -21.40
N GLU A 182 -9.73 -1.30 -21.45
CA GLU A 182 -10.43 -0.82 -22.66
C GLU A 182 -9.97 0.57 -23.11
N HIS A 183 -9.64 1.45 -22.16
CA HIS A 183 -9.24 2.82 -22.45
C HIS A 183 -7.71 3.04 -22.43
N ASN A 184 -6.93 1.99 -22.19
CA ASN A 184 -5.47 2.04 -22.02
C ASN A 184 -5.03 3.10 -20.98
N ILE A 185 -5.71 3.12 -19.83
CA ILE A 185 -5.47 4.06 -18.72
C ILE A 185 -4.77 3.31 -17.58
N ARG A 186 -3.78 3.97 -16.96
CA ARG A 186 -3.15 3.51 -15.72
C ARG A 186 -3.91 3.99 -14.50
N LEU A 187 -3.96 3.18 -13.45
CA LEU A 187 -4.45 3.60 -12.15
C LEU A 187 -3.61 4.77 -11.63
N SER A 188 -4.27 5.83 -11.19
CA SER A 188 -3.59 6.94 -10.50
C SER A 188 -3.06 6.48 -9.14
N ASP A 189 -2.05 7.17 -8.60
CA ASP A 189 -1.54 6.91 -7.23
C ASP A 189 -2.65 6.96 -6.18
N SER A 190 -3.66 7.81 -6.39
CA SER A 190 -4.80 7.94 -5.49
C SER A 190 -5.70 6.72 -5.53
N ASP A 191 -5.97 6.18 -6.74
CA ASP A 191 -6.82 5.02 -6.90
C ASP A 191 -6.10 3.75 -6.43
N LEU A 192 -4.79 3.64 -6.71
CA LEU A 192 -3.99 2.52 -6.24
C LEU A 192 -3.91 2.46 -4.71
N GLU A 193 -3.79 3.62 -4.04
CA GLU A 193 -3.87 3.68 -2.58
C GLU A 193 -5.22 3.16 -2.07
N LYS A 194 -6.33 3.52 -2.72
CA LYS A 194 -7.67 3.01 -2.34
C LYS A 194 -7.76 1.50 -2.54
N ILE A 195 -7.19 0.96 -3.61
CA ILE A 195 -7.09 -0.49 -3.83
C ILE A 195 -6.25 -1.17 -2.76
N ASN A 196 -5.12 -0.58 -2.36
CA ASN A 196 -4.27 -1.11 -1.29
C ASN A 196 -5.00 -1.15 0.04
N GLN A 197 -5.66 -0.05 0.40
CA GLN A 197 -6.51 0.01 1.59
C GLN A 197 -7.62 -1.04 1.51
N LEU A 198 -8.29 -1.20 0.36
CA LEU A 198 -9.34 -2.19 0.20
C LEU A 198 -8.83 -3.62 0.47
N ASN A 199 -7.68 -4.01 -0.08
CA ASN A 199 -7.09 -5.33 0.13
C ASN A 199 -6.66 -5.54 1.60
N LEU A 200 -6.09 -4.52 2.24
CA LEU A 200 -5.76 -4.55 3.67
C LEU A 200 -7.01 -4.79 4.53
N HIS A 201 -8.10 -4.08 4.26
CA HIS A 201 -9.36 -4.25 5.02
C HIS A 201 -10.01 -5.61 4.76
N ILE A 202 -9.93 -6.15 3.54
CA ILE A 202 -10.37 -7.52 3.23
C ILE A 202 -9.61 -8.51 4.11
N GLN A 203 -8.28 -8.41 4.19
CA GLN A 203 -7.46 -9.27 5.04
C GLN A 203 -7.86 -9.17 6.52
N ASP A 204 -7.99 -7.94 7.03
CA ASP A 204 -8.35 -7.69 8.44
C ASP A 204 -9.69 -8.35 8.80
N ILE A 205 -10.69 -8.25 7.92
CA ILE A 205 -12.00 -8.86 8.16
C ILE A 205 -11.89 -10.39 8.12
N ILE A 206 -11.18 -10.95 7.14
CA ILE A 206 -10.95 -12.41 7.06
C ILE A 206 -10.30 -12.93 8.35
N HIS A 207 -9.29 -12.23 8.87
CA HIS A 207 -8.62 -12.62 10.12
C HIS A 207 -9.55 -12.53 11.34
N ARG A 208 -10.41 -11.50 11.40
CA ARG A 208 -11.40 -11.34 12.49
C ARG A 208 -12.48 -12.42 12.47
N GLU A 209 -12.89 -12.86 11.28
CA GLU A 209 -13.88 -13.93 11.10
C GLU A 209 -13.37 -15.29 11.56
N ARG A 210 -12.04 -15.52 11.51
CA ARG A 210 -11.38 -16.77 11.93
C ARG A 210 -11.86 -18.03 11.18
N VAL A 211 -12.52 -17.85 10.04
CA VAL A 211 -12.93 -18.95 9.14
C VAL A 211 -11.79 -19.30 8.19
N TYR A 212 -11.12 -18.27 7.65
CA TYR A 212 -9.97 -18.40 6.78
C TYR A 212 -8.80 -17.58 7.32
N TYR A 213 -7.61 -17.87 6.78
CA TYR A 213 -6.43 -17.06 7.00
C TYR A 213 -5.75 -16.83 5.65
N ILE A 214 -5.39 -15.57 5.37
CA ILE A 214 -4.65 -15.20 4.17
C ILE A 214 -3.50 -14.26 4.55
N TYR A 215 -2.32 -14.51 3.98
CA TYR A 215 -1.19 -13.63 4.21
C TYR A 215 -1.31 -12.38 3.32
N GLY A 216 -0.72 -11.28 3.75
CA GLY A 216 -0.84 -10.02 3.03
C GLY A 216 0.22 -9.03 3.48
N PHE A 217 0.77 -8.31 2.50
CA PHE A 217 1.93 -7.44 2.70
C PHE A 217 2.04 -6.44 1.53
N PRO A 218 2.76 -5.32 1.72
CA PRO A 218 3.08 -4.42 0.63
C PRO A 218 4.19 -5.02 -0.27
N LEU A 219 3.85 -5.36 -1.52
CA LEU A 219 4.80 -5.77 -2.53
C LEU A 219 5.29 -4.54 -3.31
N GLN A 220 6.60 -4.26 -3.21
CA GLN A 220 7.26 -3.25 -4.03
C GLN A 220 7.44 -3.75 -5.46
N ASN A 221 7.46 -2.83 -6.42
CA ASN A 221 7.63 -3.15 -7.84
C ASN A 221 6.63 -4.20 -8.35
N CYS A 222 5.33 -3.86 -8.31
CA CYS A 222 4.27 -4.74 -8.80
C CYS A 222 4.61 -5.34 -10.19
N PRO A 223 4.60 -6.67 -10.34
CA PRO A 223 4.95 -7.31 -11.62
C PRO A 223 3.86 -7.14 -12.69
N HIS A 224 2.67 -6.67 -12.30
CA HIS A 224 1.53 -6.53 -13.20
C HIS A 224 1.56 -5.20 -13.98
N GLY A 225 2.00 -5.26 -15.23
CA GLY A 225 2.21 -4.08 -16.08
C GLY A 225 1.04 -3.68 -16.99
N ARG A 226 -0.18 -4.21 -16.85
CA ARG A 226 -1.30 -3.87 -17.78
C ARG A 226 -1.93 -2.50 -17.47
N PHE A 227 -2.31 -2.27 -16.21
CA PHE A 227 -2.93 -1.01 -15.77
C PHE A 227 -2.36 -0.43 -14.47
N ILE A 228 -1.35 -1.08 -13.89
CA ILE A 228 -0.55 -0.56 -12.77
C ILE A 228 0.79 -0.12 -13.36
N GLU A 229 1.27 1.06 -13.01
CA GLU A 229 2.59 1.52 -13.47
C GLU A 229 3.71 0.65 -12.87
N PRO A 230 4.78 0.35 -13.62
CA PRO A 230 5.96 -0.30 -13.06
C PRO A 230 6.54 0.50 -11.88
N GLY A 231 7.04 -0.21 -10.88
CA GLY A 231 7.63 0.41 -9.68
C GLY A 231 6.63 0.79 -8.58
N LYS A 232 5.32 0.66 -8.81
CA LYS A 232 4.32 0.95 -7.78
C LYS A 232 4.20 -0.18 -6.76
N THR A 233 3.89 0.20 -5.53
CA THR A 233 3.60 -0.73 -4.43
C THR A 233 2.13 -1.16 -4.45
N VAL A 234 1.89 -2.45 -4.27
CA VAL A 234 0.53 -3.01 -4.08
C VAL A 234 0.43 -3.79 -2.79
N PHE A 235 -0.70 -3.72 -2.10
CA PHE A 235 -0.97 -4.58 -0.96
C PHE A 235 -1.53 -5.91 -1.45
N VAL A 236 -0.73 -6.96 -1.40
CA VAL A 236 -1.06 -8.26 -1.98
C VAL A 236 -1.79 -9.15 -1.00
N LEU A 237 -2.64 -10.01 -1.54
CA LEU A 237 -3.23 -11.16 -0.85
C LEU A 237 -2.49 -12.41 -1.33
N HIS A 238 -2.09 -13.26 -0.39
CA HIS A 238 -1.13 -14.32 -0.65
C HIS A 238 -1.53 -15.63 0.03
N THR A 239 -1.69 -16.69 -0.76
CA THR A 239 -1.88 -18.05 -0.26
C THR A 239 -0.56 -18.81 -0.27
N LEU A 240 -0.31 -19.55 0.81
CA LEU A 240 0.81 -20.48 0.97
C LEU A 240 0.27 -21.89 1.13
N ASN A 241 0.45 -22.72 0.10
CA ASN A 241 -0.26 -23.99 -0.05
C ASN A 241 0.59 -25.14 0.51
N GLY A 242 0.87 -25.09 1.82
CA GLY A 242 1.71 -26.08 2.52
C GLY A 242 0.93 -27.22 3.17
N ASN A 243 -0.35 -27.02 3.49
CA ASN A 243 -1.16 -28.02 4.17
C ASN A 243 -1.69 -29.06 3.16
N THR A 244 -1.46 -30.34 3.43
CA THR A 244 -1.93 -31.45 2.58
C THR A 244 -3.44 -31.69 2.63
N GLN A 245 -4.12 -31.11 3.63
CA GLN A 245 -5.57 -31.18 3.76
C GLN A 245 -6.29 -30.04 3.01
N SER A 246 -5.55 -29.06 2.47
CA SER A 246 -6.13 -27.99 1.68
C SER A 246 -6.68 -28.53 0.37
N ALA A 247 -7.93 -28.21 0.07
CA ALA A 247 -8.59 -28.54 -1.19
C ALA A 247 -9.04 -27.27 -1.93
N MET A 248 -9.26 -27.40 -3.24
CA MET A 248 -9.78 -26.30 -4.07
C MET A 248 -11.13 -25.77 -3.56
N GLU A 249 -11.94 -26.59 -2.91
CA GLU A 249 -13.20 -26.12 -2.29
C GLU A 249 -12.93 -25.07 -1.20
N ASN A 250 -11.94 -25.29 -0.34
CA ASN A 250 -11.57 -24.30 0.69
C ASN A 250 -11.07 -23.00 0.06
N VAL A 251 -10.29 -23.11 -1.02
CA VAL A 251 -9.75 -21.94 -1.70
C VAL A 251 -10.83 -21.16 -2.42
N ARG A 252 -11.76 -21.84 -3.12
CA ARG A 252 -12.92 -21.19 -3.72
C ARG A 252 -13.75 -20.45 -2.69
N GLY A 253 -14.01 -21.07 -1.52
CA GLY A 253 -14.72 -20.41 -0.42
C GLY A 253 -14.00 -19.15 0.09
N LEU A 254 -12.67 -19.17 0.19
CA LEU A 254 -11.86 -17.99 0.51
C LEU A 254 -11.94 -16.91 -0.57
N LEU A 255 -11.76 -17.28 -1.84
CA LEU A 255 -11.84 -16.34 -2.97
C LEU A 255 -13.24 -15.73 -3.10
N ASP A 256 -14.30 -16.52 -2.93
CA ASP A 256 -15.69 -16.05 -2.90
C ASP A 256 -15.90 -15.05 -1.76
N ARG A 257 -15.30 -15.31 -0.59
CA ARG A 257 -15.36 -14.38 0.55
C ARG A 257 -14.60 -13.09 0.26
N ILE A 258 -13.41 -13.16 -0.34
CA ILE A 258 -12.62 -11.99 -0.76
C ILE A 258 -13.44 -11.13 -1.73
N GLU A 259 -14.04 -11.74 -2.75
CA GLU A 259 -14.85 -11.00 -3.72
C GLU A 259 -16.12 -10.42 -3.10
N TYR A 260 -16.78 -11.14 -2.20
CA TYR A 260 -17.92 -10.64 -1.45
C TYR A 260 -17.53 -9.43 -0.60
N LEU A 261 -16.46 -9.53 0.19
CA LEU A 261 -15.96 -8.44 1.03
C LEU A 261 -15.52 -7.25 0.19
N GLY A 262 -14.83 -7.50 -0.93
CA GLY A 262 -14.48 -6.49 -1.89
C GLY A 262 -15.71 -5.73 -2.38
N ARG A 263 -16.78 -6.41 -2.80
CA ARG A 263 -18.05 -5.75 -3.19
C ARG A 263 -18.73 -5.02 -2.03
N ALA A 264 -18.79 -5.64 -0.85
CA ALA A 264 -19.46 -5.08 0.31
C ALA A 264 -18.76 -3.82 0.84
N LEU A 265 -17.42 -3.86 0.95
CA LEU A 265 -16.60 -2.71 1.35
C LEU A 265 -16.63 -1.59 0.32
N LEU A 266 -16.77 -1.93 -0.96
CA LEU A 266 -17.02 -0.92 -1.98
C LEU A 266 -18.36 -0.22 -1.70
N ILE A 267 -19.44 -0.94 -1.42
CA ILE A 267 -20.75 -0.34 -1.11
C ILE A 267 -20.70 0.47 0.20
N ASP A 268 -20.13 -0.08 1.26
CA ASP A 268 -20.04 0.54 2.60
C ASP A 268 -19.21 1.84 2.56
N ARG A 269 -18.08 1.82 1.85
CA ARG A 269 -17.25 3.02 1.60
C ARG A 269 -17.75 3.88 0.45
N GLN A 270 -18.94 3.57 -0.09
CA GLN A 270 -19.58 4.31 -1.18
C GLN A 270 -18.80 4.30 -2.50
N TYR A 271 -17.84 3.39 -2.65
CA TYR A 271 -17.17 3.09 -3.90
C TYR A 271 -18.11 2.40 -4.89
N ILE A 272 -18.86 3.17 -5.66
CA ILE A 272 -19.65 2.65 -6.77
C ILE A 272 -18.74 2.31 -7.96
N CYS A 273 -18.73 1.04 -8.35
CA CYS A 273 -17.93 0.54 -9.45
C CYS A 273 -18.82 0.27 -10.67
N MET A 274 -18.93 1.21 -11.62
CA MET A 274 -19.90 1.10 -12.72
C MET A 274 -19.36 0.35 -13.94
N GLY A 275 -19.91 -0.85 -14.18
CA GLY A 275 -20.54 -1.22 -15.46
C GLY A 275 -22.02 -1.45 -15.11
N ASP A 276 -23.01 -0.79 -15.72
CA ASP A 276 -23.50 -1.11 -17.07
C ASP A 276 -24.29 0.06 -17.70
N ALA A 277 -24.10 1.29 -17.23
CA ALA A 277 -24.78 2.44 -17.80
C ALA A 277 -23.82 3.61 -18.02
N CYS A 278 -23.95 4.22 -19.20
CA CYS A 278 -23.41 5.52 -19.58
C CYS A 278 -22.01 5.51 -20.25
N GLY A 279 -22.04 5.23 -21.55
CA GLY A 279 -21.79 6.24 -22.58
C GLY A 279 -20.37 6.81 -22.69
N SER A 280 -19.79 6.58 -23.87
CA SER A 280 -18.56 7.20 -24.38
C SER A 280 -18.53 8.73 -24.16
N SER A 281 -17.66 9.22 -23.26
CA SER A 281 -16.88 10.44 -23.48
C SER A 281 -15.90 10.66 -22.32
N THR A 282 -14.64 10.90 -22.67
CA THR A 282 -13.64 11.68 -21.92
C THR A 282 -14.14 12.42 -20.67
N ASN A 283 -13.70 11.93 -19.50
CA ASN A 283 -13.57 12.59 -18.20
C ASN A 283 -14.90 13.02 -17.50
N ARG A 284 -15.55 12.07 -16.81
CA ARG A 284 -16.76 12.27 -15.97
C ARG A 284 -16.59 13.41 -14.98
N LEU A 285 -15.41 13.52 -14.35
CA LEU A 285 -15.02 14.63 -13.48
C LEU A 285 -15.21 15.99 -14.18
N LYS A 286 -14.77 16.14 -15.44
CA LYS A 286 -14.97 17.39 -16.20
C LYS A 286 -16.43 17.66 -16.55
N ARG A 287 -17.24 16.62 -16.81
CA ARG A 287 -18.69 16.79 -17.04
C ARG A 287 -19.41 17.21 -15.76
N ALA A 288 -19.08 16.56 -14.64
CA ALA A 288 -19.58 16.91 -13.33
C ALA A 288 -19.18 18.32 -12.93
N GLU A 289 -17.91 18.71 -13.11
CA GLU A 289 -17.43 20.08 -12.92
C GLU A 289 -18.27 21.07 -13.74
N ARG A 290 -18.45 20.83 -15.05
CA ARG A 290 -19.25 21.72 -15.92
C ARG A 290 -20.70 21.86 -15.45
N LYS A 291 -21.36 20.73 -15.14
CA LYS A 291 -22.74 20.73 -14.64
C LYS A 291 -22.85 21.43 -13.28
N LEU A 292 -21.84 21.26 -12.44
CA LEU A 292 -21.77 21.84 -11.10
C LEU A 292 -21.57 23.36 -11.20
N THR A 293 -20.65 23.81 -12.05
CA THR A 293 -20.41 25.23 -12.34
C THR A 293 -21.70 25.95 -12.71
N GLN A 294 -22.48 25.39 -13.64
CA GLN A 294 -23.74 26.00 -14.06
C GLN A 294 -24.73 26.13 -12.88
N LYS A 295 -24.97 25.03 -12.15
CA LYS A 295 -25.90 25.03 -11.01
C LYS A 295 -25.46 25.95 -9.87
N LEU A 296 -24.15 26.15 -9.69
CA LEU A 296 -23.62 27.05 -8.65
C LEU A 296 -23.91 28.51 -8.97
N TYR A 297 -23.76 28.95 -10.23
CA TYR A 297 -24.16 30.32 -10.60
C TYR A 297 -25.66 30.56 -10.34
N ASP A 298 -26.50 29.58 -10.67
CA ASP A 298 -27.95 29.67 -10.40
C ASP A 298 -28.27 29.72 -8.89
N LEU A 299 -27.47 29.05 -8.05
CA LEU A 299 -27.67 28.95 -6.60
C LEU A 299 -27.27 30.21 -5.82
N PHE A 300 -26.27 30.94 -6.32
CA PHE A 300 -25.66 32.07 -5.62
C PHE A 300 -26.09 33.45 -6.14
N ASP A 301 -26.81 33.53 -7.27
CA ASP A 301 -27.58 34.73 -7.70
C ASP A 301 -26.81 36.05 -7.54
N ASP A 302 -25.64 36.13 -8.19
CA ASP A 302 -24.68 37.26 -8.17
C ASP A 302 -24.05 37.64 -6.81
N LYS A 303 -24.30 36.88 -5.74
CA LYS A 303 -23.56 37.05 -4.47
C LYS A 303 -22.12 36.57 -4.62
N ASP A 304 -21.19 37.24 -3.95
CA ASP A 304 -19.79 36.85 -3.98
C ASP A 304 -19.58 35.42 -3.47
N PHE A 305 -19.03 34.57 -4.34
CA PHE A 305 -18.66 33.19 -4.01
C PHE A 305 -17.46 32.71 -4.84
N VAL A 306 -16.83 31.65 -4.36
CA VAL A 306 -15.79 30.92 -5.09
C VAL A 306 -15.83 29.45 -4.71
N ALA A 307 -15.94 28.60 -5.72
CA ALA A 307 -15.97 27.15 -5.59
C ALA A 307 -14.67 26.56 -6.12
N VAL A 308 -13.99 25.80 -5.28
CA VAL A 308 -12.72 25.15 -5.59
C VAL A 308 -12.83 23.65 -5.45
N VAL A 309 -12.29 22.94 -6.43
CA VAL A 309 -11.96 21.52 -6.30
C VAL A 309 -10.54 21.41 -5.77
N TYR A 310 -10.31 20.53 -4.79
CA TYR A 310 -9.02 20.32 -4.15
C TYR A 310 -8.61 18.85 -4.15
N GLY A 311 -7.45 18.54 -3.58
CA GLY A 311 -6.96 17.16 -3.45
C GLY A 311 -6.58 16.52 -4.78
N SER A 312 -6.81 15.21 -4.92
CA SER A 312 -6.52 14.49 -6.18
C SER A 312 -7.33 15.00 -7.37
N SER A 313 -8.52 15.55 -7.12
CA SER A 313 -9.46 15.95 -8.16
C SER A 313 -9.16 17.33 -8.75
N ALA A 314 -8.34 18.13 -8.07
CA ALA A 314 -7.77 19.36 -8.64
C ALA A 314 -6.70 19.06 -9.69
N LEU A 315 -6.11 17.86 -9.67
CA LEU A 315 -5.05 17.44 -10.57
C LEU A 315 -5.68 16.77 -11.79
N GLN A 316 -5.23 17.11 -13.00
CA GLN A 316 -5.84 16.68 -14.28
C GLN A 316 -5.73 15.16 -14.57
N ASN A 317 -5.35 14.34 -13.61
CA ASN A 317 -5.09 12.91 -13.81
C ASN A 317 -6.40 12.12 -13.66
N ASN A 318 -6.60 11.16 -14.58
CA ASN A 318 -7.79 10.31 -14.69
C ASN A 318 -7.98 9.46 -13.43
N ALA A 319 -8.66 10.01 -12.44
CA ALA A 319 -8.90 9.31 -11.19
C ALA A 319 -10.22 8.53 -11.27
N ILE A 320 -10.10 7.20 -11.36
CA ILE A 320 -11.22 6.27 -11.63
C ILE A 320 -12.04 6.03 -10.37
N LEU A 321 -11.36 5.98 -9.22
CA LEU A 321 -11.95 5.76 -7.90
C LEU A 321 -11.88 7.03 -7.04
N SER A 322 -11.58 8.21 -7.59
CA SER A 322 -11.45 9.42 -6.76
C SER A 322 -12.73 10.26 -6.73
N ASN A 323 -12.95 10.85 -5.56
CA ASN A 323 -14.12 11.63 -5.22
C ASN A 323 -13.93 13.07 -5.70
N ILE A 324 -14.98 13.81 -6.05
CA ILE A 324 -14.85 15.27 -6.18
C ILE A 324 -14.77 15.85 -4.76
N ASP A 325 -13.61 16.40 -4.42
CA ASP A 325 -13.46 17.19 -3.20
C ASP A 325 -13.72 18.65 -3.53
N LEU A 326 -14.90 19.13 -3.12
CA LEU A 326 -15.39 20.48 -3.38
C LEU A 326 -15.47 21.29 -2.09
N MET A 327 -15.05 22.55 -2.15
CA MET A 327 -15.31 23.54 -1.10
C MET A 327 -15.76 24.85 -1.74
N ILE A 328 -16.82 25.44 -1.22
CA ILE A 328 -17.39 26.71 -1.69
C ILE A 328 -17.22 27.72 -0.56
N PHE A 329 -16.59 28.84 -0.88
CA PHE A 329 -16.49 29.99 0.01
C PHE A 329 -17.54 31.03 -0.40
N ALA A 330 -18.33 31.50 0.55
CA ALA A 330 -19.38 32.50 0.33
C ALA A 330 -19.50 33.47 1.52
N HIS A 331 -20.33 34.50 1.40
CA HIS A 331 -20.55 35.45 2.49
C HIS A 331 -21.36 34.84 3.65
N SER A 332 -22.42 34.08 3.36
CA SER A 332 -23.25 33.41 4.36
C SER A 332 -23.36 31.90 4.09
N ALA A 333 -23.49 31.13 5.17
CA ALA A 333 -23.67 29.69 5.15
C ALA A 333 -24.91 29.30 5.97
N GLU A 334 -26.08 29.85 5.57
CA GLU A 334 -27.34 29.52 6.22
C GLU A 334 -27.72 28.05 5.99
N SER A 335 -28.36 27.42 6.99
CA SER A 335 -28.73 26.00 6.95
C SER A 335 -29.54 25.62 5.71
N SER A 336 -30.44 26.50 5.26
CA SER A 336 -31.23 26.29 4.04
C SER A 336 -30.35 26.22 2.78
N LYS A 337 -29.37 27.13 2.65
CA LYS A 337 -28.43 27.18 1.52
C LYS A 337 -27.46 26.01 1.54
N ILE A 338 -26.97 25.61 2.72
CA ILE A 338 -26.14 24.41 2.89
C ILE A 338 -26.89 23.18 2.36
N GLN A 339 -28.16 22.99 2.76
CA GLN A 339 -28.94 21.84 2.30
C GLN A 339 -29.19 21.86 0.79
N GLN A 340 -29.43 23.02 0.19
CA GLN A 340 -29.55 23.17 -1.27
C GLN A 340 -28.27 22.75 -1.99
N VAL A 341 -27.11 23.25 -1.52
CA VAL A 341 -25.80 22.92 -2.11
C VAL A 341 -25.49 21.43 -1.95
N VAL A 342 -25.74 20.85 -0.77
CA VAL A 342 -25.55 19.41 -0.51
C VAL A 342 -26.44 18.57 -1.44
N SER A 343 -27.71 18.95 -1.60
CA SER A 343 -28.66 18.25 -2.47
C SER A 343 -28.22 18.31 -3.94
N VAL A 344 -27.83 19.49 -4.43
CA VAL A 344 -27.35 19.67 -5.80
C VAL A 344 -26.06 18.88 -6.05
N PHE A 345 -25.12 18.93 -5.12
CA PHE A 345 -23.86 18.19 -5.20
C PHE A 345 -24.12 16.68 -5.23
N ARG A 346 -24.92 16.15 -4.29
CA ARG A 346 -25.28 14.73 -4.24
C ARG A 346 -25.95 14.26 -5.53
N SER A 347 -27.03 14.92 -5.95
CA SER A 347 -27.77 14.56 -7.15
C SER A 347 -26.90 14.52 -8.41
N LEU A 348 -25.96 15.47 -8.53
CA LEU A 348 -25.05 15.53 -9.67
C LEU A 348 -23.99 14.44 -9.63
N VAL A 349 -23.37 14.25 -8.47
CA VAL A 349 -22.32 13.27 -8.26
C VAL A 349 -22.88 11.85 -8.41
N GLU A 350 -24.07 11.57 -7.86
CA GLU A 350 -24.83 10.33 -8.08
C GLU A 350 -25.17 10.15 -9.57
N GLY A 351 -25.65 11.20 -10.24
CA GLY A 351 -26.01 11.15 -11.66
C GLY A 351 -24.84 10.94 -12.62
N GLU A 352 -23.62 11.36 -12.25
CA GLU A 352 -22.38 11.09 -13.01
C GLU A 352 -21.64 9.84 -12.52
N GLY A 353 -22.16 9.14 -11.50
CA GLY A 353 -21.51 7.98 -10.91
C GLY A 353 -20.13 8.29 -10.33
N ILE A 354 -19.98 9.48 -9.75
CA ILE A 354 -18.77 9.93 -9.06
C ILE A 354 -18.90 9.62 -7.58
N LEU A 355 -17.77 9.34 -6.95
CA LEU A 355 -17.69 8.91 -5.57
C LEU A 355 -17.72 10.10 -4.61
N ILE A 356 -18.27 9.90 -3.40
CA ILE A 356 -18.27 10.93 -2.35
C ILE A 356 -17.61 10.38 -1.09
N ASP A 357 -16.69 11.14 -0.53
CA ASP A 357 -16.16 10.86 0.80
C ASP A 357 -17.14 11.32 1.85
N PHE A 358 -17.51 10.42 2.77
CA PHE A 358 -18.36 10.72 3.92
C PHE A 358 -17.61 10.72 5.25
N GLU A 359 -16.29 10.57 5.24
CA GLU A 359 -15.46 10.70 6.45
C GLU A 359 -15.72 12.05 7.14
N ILE A 360 -15.82 13.14 6.38
CA ILE A 360 -16.22 14.46 6.87
C ILE A 360 -17.64 14.78 6.38
N PRO A 361 -18.58 15.15 7.27
CA PRO A 361 -19.95 15.46 6.88
C PRO A 361 -20.02 16.54 5.79
N LEU A 362 -20.66 16.23 4.65
CA LEU A 362 -20.77 17.14 3.50
C LEU A 362 -21.32 18.52 3.87
N HIS A 363 -22.34 18.56 4.73
CA HIS A 363 -22.98 19.81 5.16
C HIS A 363 -22.04 20.73 5.97
N ARG A 364 -20.95 20.18 6.52
CA ARG A 364 -19.91 20.97 7.20
C ARG A 364 -18.85 21.50 6.24
N ARG A 365 -18.43 20.69 5.25
CA ARG A 365 -17.28 21.03 4.40
C ARG A 365 -17.60 21.71 3.08
N LEU A 366 -18.82 21.54 2.54
CA LEU A 366 -19.15 22.03 1.20
C LEU A 366 -19.28 23.54 1.11
N LEU A 367 -19.83 24.20 2.13
CA LEU A 367 -20.07 25.65 2.13
C LEU A 367 -19.50 26.28 3.41
N VAL A 368 -18.48 27.10 3.24
CA VAL A 368 -17.73 27.77 4.30
C VAL A 368 -17.81 29.28 4.11
N THR A 369 -17.91 30.06 5.18
CA THR A 369 -17.92 31.52 5.05
C THR A 369 -16.52 32.07 4.81
N PHE A 370 -16.41 33.18 4.07
CA PHE A 370 -15.14 33.90 3.92
C PHE A 370 -14.54 34.32 5.27
N GLU A 371 -15.40 34.64 6.26
CA GLU A 371 -14.97 34.99 7.61
C GLU A 371 -14.30 33.80 8.31
N PHE A 372 -14.93 32.63 8.31
CA PHE A 372 -14.35 31.42 8.90
C PHE A 372 -13.04 31.03 8.20
N ALA A 373 -13.01 31.14 6.86
CA ALA A 373 -11.81 30.87 6.09
C ALA A 373 -10.66 31.85 6.41
N GLY A 374 -10.98 33.12 6.66
CA GLY A 374 -10.04 34.12 7.16
C GLY A 374 -9.44 33.71 8.51
N GLN A 375 -10.29 33.36 9.46
CA GLN A 375 -9.84 32.89 10.77
C GLN A 375 -8.95 31.63 10.66
N ALA A 376 -9.31 30.68 9.79
CA ALA A 376 -8.51 29.47 9.56
C ALA A 376 -7.14 29.79 8.92
N ALA A 377 -7.10 30.72 7.96
CA ALA A 377 -5.87 31.18 7.32
C ALA A 377 -4.93 31.88 8.31
N GLU A 378 -5.47 32.67 9.23
CA GLU A 378 -4.71 33.41 10.26
C GLU A 378 -4.27 32.54 11.43
N SER A 379 -5.13 31.61 11.87
CA SER A 379 -4.82 30.69 12.97
C SER A 379 -3.72 29.71 12.58
N GLY A 380 -3.69 29.30 11.32
CA GLY A 380 -2.82 28.23 10.86
C GLY A 380 -3.37 26.84 11.24
N PRO A 381 -2.54 25.79 11.12
CA PRO A 381 -2.92 24.44 11.52
C PRO A 381 -3.21 24.39 13.04
N PRO A 382 -4.22 23.62 13.50
CA PRO A 382 -4.50 23.43 14.92
C PRO A 382 -3.26 22.96 15.68
N LEU A 383 -3.00 23.58 16.83
CA LEU A 383 -1.87 23.28 17.70
C LEU A 383 -2.37 22.73 19.05
N ASP A 384 -1.62 21.81 19.65
CA ASP A 384 -1.83 21.29 20.99
C ASP A 384 -1.30 22.25 22.07
N GLU A 385 -1.50 21.92 23.34
CA GLU A 385 -1.06 22.75 24.48
C GLU A 385 0.47 22.95 24.53
N ALA A 386 1.24 22.04 23.92
CA ALA A 386 2.69 22.13 23.81
C ALA A 386 3.13 22.93 22.56
N GLY A 387 2.17 23.46 21.79
CA GLY A 387 2.39 24.24 20.58
C GLY A 387 2.66 23.38 19.34
N HIS A 388 2.60 22.05 19.41
CA HIS A 388 2.80 21.17 18.25
C HIS A 388 1.52 21.03 17.46
N VAL A 389 1.62 20.69 16.18
CA VAL A 389 0.44 20.49 15.32
C VAL A 389 -0.36 19.26 15.80
N SER A 390 -1.61 19.46 16.21
CA SER A 390 -2.47 18.41 16.79
C SER A 390 -2.62 17.21 15.85
N SER A 391 -2.62 15.98 16.36
CA SER A 391 -2.86 14.78 15.53
C SER A 391 -4.31 14.71 15.02
N ILE A 392 -4.53 14.05 13.87
CA ILE A 392 -5.87 13.82 13.32
C ILE A 392 -6.49 12.61 14.02
N SER A 393 -7.67 12.79 14.63
CA SER A 393 -8.46 11.70 15.19
C SER A 393 -9.50 11.21 14.17
N SER A 394 -9.72 9.90 14.10
CA SER A 394 -10.77 9.30 13.26
C SER A 394 -12.13 9.19 13.98
N THR A 395 -12.30 9.84 15.14
CA THR A 395 -13.57 9.81 15.88
C THR A 395 -14.64 10.67 15.18
N PRO A 396 -15.91 10.23 15.12
CA PRO A 396 -17.00 11.00 14.50
C PRO A 396 -17.13 12.43 15.05
N GLU A 397 -16.86 12.60 16.35
CA GLU A 397 -16.87 13.90 17.03
C GLU A 397 -15.79 14.83 16.49
N TYR A 398 -14.56 14.33 16.30
CA TYR A 398 -13.46 15.12 15.75
C TYR A 398 -13.71 15.45 14.28
N LEU A 399 -14.14 14.47 13.48
CA LEU A 399 -14.43 14.66 12.06
C LEU A 399 -15.57 15.66 11.80
N SER A 400 -16.43 15.90 12.80
CA SER A 400 -17.51 16.88 12.78
C SER A 400 -17.15 18.22 13.44
N SER A 401 -15.93 18.37 13.94
CA SER A 401 -15.48 19.54 14.72
C SER A 401 -15.04 20.73 13.86
N ASP A 402 -15.10 21.92 14.42
CA ASP A 402 -14.55 23.13 13.80
C ASP A 402 -13.02 23.07 13.67
N GLU A 403 -12.35 22.32 14.55
CA GLU A 403 -10.91 22.08 14.47
C GLU A 403 -10.54 21.36 13.16
N MET A 404 -11.25 20.27 12.83
CA MET A 404 -11.04 19.54 11.59
C MET A 404 -11.40 20.40 10.36
N LEU A 405 -12.48 21.18 10.43
CA LEU A 405 -12.86 22.08 9.35
C LEU A 405 -11.82 23.19 9.11
N ARG A 406 -11.28 23.81 10.17
CA ARG A 406 -10.18 24.81 10.07
C ARG A 406 -8.97 24.20 9.39
N ARG A 407 -8.56 22.99 9.80
CA ARG A 407 -7.44 22.27 9.16
C ARG A 407 -7.71 22.00 7.68
N LEU A 408 -8.90 21.53 7.34
CA LEU A 408 -9.27 21.26 5.95
C LEU A 408 -9.21 22.55 5.10
N VAL A 409 -9.79 23.65 5.57
CA VAL A 409 -9.75 24.95 4.89
C VAL A 409 -8.31 25.42 4.71
N PHE A 410 -7.49 25.35 5.76
CA PHE A 410 -6.08 25.73 5.69
C PHE A 410 -5.33 24.89 4.64
N ASN A 411 -5.59 23.59 4.58
CA ASN A 411 -5.01 22.69 3.58
C ASN A 411 -5.48 23.02 2.16
N VAL A 412 -6.75 23.36 1.94
CA VAL A 412 -7.28 23.79 0.64
C VAL A 412 -6.54 25.04 0.13
N LEU A 413 -6.26 26.00 1.02
CA LEU A 413 -5.57 27.24 0.69
C LEU A 413 -4.06 27.07 0.43
N THR A 414 -3.45 26.01 0.97
CA THR A 414 -1.99 25.79 0.93
C THR A 414 -1.57 24.64 0.00
N THR A 415 -2.51 23.92 -0.59
CA THR A 415 -2.26 22.82 -1.55
C THR A 415 -2.81 23.17 -2.94
N PRO A 416 -2.47 22.41 -4.00
CA PRO A 416 -3.08 22.61 -5.31
C PRO A 416 -4.61 22.51 -5.25
N ASN A 417 -5.26 23.58 -5.66
CA ASN A 417 -6.70 23.68 -5.84
C ASN A 417 -7.00 24.28 -7.23
N LYS A 418 -8.24 24.08 -7.70
CA LYS A 418 -8.72 24.56 -8.99
C LYS A 418 -10.07 25.23 -8.81
N ILE A 419 -10.17 26.50 -9.20
CA ILE A 419 -11.45 27.21 -9.26
C ILE A 419 -12.30 26.62 -10.38
N ILE A 420 -13.54 26.24 -10.06
CA ILE A 420 -14.51 25.74 -11.05
C ILE A 420 -15.65 26.72 -11.30
N ALA A 421 -15.95 27.61 -10.35
CA ALA A 421 -16.95 28.67 -10.46
C ALA A 421 -16.60 29.79 -9.47
N ALA A 422 -16.67 31.05 -9.88
CA ALA A 422 -16.41 32.18 -8.99
C ALA A 422 -16.99 33.48 -9.54
N THR A 423 -17.28 34.43 -8.65
CA THR A 423 -17.40 35.85 -9.01
C THR A 423 -16.02 36.51 -9.03
N THR A 424 -15.92 37.71 -9.62
CA THR A 424 -14.69 38.52 -9.57
C THR A 424 -14.27 38.79 -8.13
N GLY A 425 -15.21 39.21 -7.27
CA GLY A 425 -14.95 39.48 -5.85
C GLY A 425 -14.52 38.22 -5.08
N GLY A 426 -15.20 37.08 -5.32
CA GLY A 426 -14.81 35.79 -4.73
C GLY A 426 -13.41 35.35 -5.11
N THR A 427 -13.00 35.56 -6.36
CA THR A 427 -11.64 35.25 -6.84
C THR A 427 -10.58 36.09 -6.13
N HIS A 428 -10.83 37.39 -5.94
CA HIS A 428 -9.91 38.27 -5.20
C HIS A 428 -9.81 37.85 -3.72
N ARG A 429 -10.95 37.53 -3.08
CA ARG A 429 -10.98 37.06 -1.69
C ARG A 429 -10.19 35.76 -1.51
N LEU A 430 -10.37 34.78 -2.41
CA LEU A 430 -9.60 33.52 -2.34
C LEU A 430 -8.09 33.76 -2.41
N LYS A 431 -7.62 34.59 -3.36
CA LYS A 431 -6.19 34.92 -3.47
C LYS A 431 -5.65 35.59 -2.21
N SER A 432 -6.43 36.46 -1.58
CA SER A 432 -6.07 37.08 -0.30
C SER A 432 -5.93 36.02 0.80
N LEU A 433 -6.89 35.09 0.90
CA LEU A 433 -6.85 33.99 1.87
C LEU A 433 -5.66 33.06 1.64
N GLU A 434 -5.37 32.69 0.39
CA GLU A 434 -4.19 31.87 0.04
C GLU A 434 -2.90 32.58 0.44
N THR A 435 -2.81 33.90 0.26
CA THR A 435 -1.64 34.70 0.65
C THR A 435 -1.47 34.72 2.17
N THR A 436 -2.55 34.94 2.92
CA THR A 436 -2.53 34.92 4.39
C THR A 436 -2.13 33.53 4.92
N ALA A 437 -2.72 32.46 4.39
CA ALA A 437 -2.42 31.09 4.80
C ALA A 437 -0.98 30.69 4.44
N ALA A 438 -0.49 31.09 3.26
CA ALA A 438 0.89 30.88 2.83
C ALA A 438 1.90 31.53 3.78
N ARG A 439 1.68 32.81 4.13
CA ARG A 439 2.51 33.52 5.11
C ARG A 439 2.47 32.81 6.46
N LYS A 440 1.28 32.47 6.95
CA LYS A 440 1.12 31.78 8.22
C LYS A 440 1.85 30.43 8.25
N LEU A 441 1.74 29.63 7.18
CA LEU A 441 2.45 28.35 7.07
C LEU A 441 3.97 28.53 7.19
N VAL A 442 4.54 29.48 6.45
CA VAL A 442 5.99 29.75 6.50
C VAL A 442 6.42 30.20 7.90
N THR A 443 5.71 31.16 8.50
CA THR A 443 6.03 31.66 9.85
C THR A 443 5.91 30.57 10.91
N THR A 444 4.86 29.74 10.85
CA THR A 444 4.66 28.62 11.78
C THR A 444 5.78 27.59 11.67
N ILE A 445 6.20 27.23 10.45
CA ILE A 445 7.29 26.26 10.24
C ILE A 445 8.66 26.82 10.67
N GLN A 446 8.92 28.11 10.41
CA GLN A 446 10.13 28.78 10.90
C GLN A 446 10.20 28.79 12.43
N HIS A 447 9.06 28.96 13.11
CA HIS A 447 8.99 28.88 14.57
C HIS A 447 9.30 27.46 15.07
N PHE A 448 8.81 26.43 14.39
CA PHE A 448 9.08 25.02 14.75
C PHE A 448 10.52 24.59 14.51
N GLY A 449 11.15 25.06 13.42
CA GLY A 449 12.50 24.65 13.02
C GLY A 449 13.61 25.08 13.99
N ARG A 450 13.32 25.94 14.99
CA ARG A 450 14.30 26.54 15.93
C ARG A 450 15.54 27.14 15.22
N SER A 451 15.43 27.46 13.93
CA SER A 451 16.49 27.96 13.05
C SER A 451 15.87 28.63 11.81
N GLU A 452 16.58 29.56 11.17
CA GLU A 452 16.14 30.17 9.91
C GLU A 452 16.10 29.11 8.80
N VAL A 453 14.89 28.78 8.33
CA VAL A 453 14.71 27.94 7.14
C VAL A 453 15.19 28.73 5.93
N SER A 454 16.30 28.30 5.33
CA SER A 454 17.02 29.07 4.31
C SER A 454 16.67 28.64 2.88
N THR A 455 16.24 27.40 2.70
CA THR A 455 15.91 26.83 1.38
C THR A 455 14.48 26.29 1.31
N ALA A 456 13.93 26.24 0.08
CA ALA A 456 12.61 25.67 -0.17
C ALA A 456 12.54 24.16 0.13
N ASP A 457 13.64 23.43 -0.05
CA ASP A 457 13.69 22.00 0.25
C ASP A 457 13.75 21.72 1.75
N GLU A 458 14.47 22.54 2.54
CA GLU A 458 14.41 22.49 4.01
C GLU A 458 12.99 22.76 4.51
N PHE A 459 12.32 23.78 3.95
CA PHE A 459 10.93 24.10 4.26
C PHE A 459 10.00 22.91 3.97
N VAL A 460 10.08 22.34 2.76
CA VAL A 460 9.27 21.19 2.37
C VAL A 460 9.55 20.00 3.28
N ASN A 461 10.81 19.71 3.59
CA ASN A 461 11.17 18.61 4.48
C ASN A 461 10.57 18.79 5.87
N LEU A 462 10.64 19.99 6.45
CA LEU A 462 10.03 20.27 7.75
C LEU A 462 8.50 20.16 7.72
N VAL A 463 7.86 20.69 6.67
CA VAL A 463 6.41 20.58 6.45
C VAL A 463 5.96 19.12 6.32
N MET A 464 6.80 18.28 5.71
CA MET A 464 6.53 16.87 5.46
C MET A 464 7.01 15.95 6.60
N SER A 465 7.82 16.46 7.53
CA SER A 465 8.38 15.71 8.66
C SER A 465 7.35 15.51 9.78
N ASP A 466 7.47 14.40 10.51
CA ASP A 466 6.57 14.01 11.61
C ASP A 466 6.85 14.77 12.93
N GLY A 467 7.39 16.00 12.87
CA GLY A 467 7.59 16.84 14.05
C GLY A 467 8.44 16.21 15.17
N GLY A 468 9.26 15.19 14.86
CA GLY A 468 10.15 14.52 15.82
C GLY A 468 9.51 13.46 16.74
N GLN A 469 8.24 13.04 16.54
CA GLN A 469 7.55 12.12 17.47
C GLN A 469 7.06 10.78 16.87
N GLY A 470 7.49 10.40 15.66
CA GLY A 470 7.34 9.02 15.16
C GLY A 470 5.90 8.49 15.04
N LYS A 471 4.89 9.38 15.05
CA LYS A 471 3.47 9.02 14.86
C LYS A 471 2.77 10.05 13.97
N GLY A 472 2.77 9.82 12.66
CA GLY A 472 1.80 10.35 11.69
C GLY A 472 2.06 11.79 11.19
N LYS A 473 1.66 12.05 9.95
CA LYS A 473 1.87 13.32 9.22
C LYS A 473 1.04 14.46 9.83
N HIS A 474 1.66 15.38 10.57
CA HIS A 474 0.94 16.34 11.41
C HIS A 474 0.07 17.36 10.63
N LEU A 475 0.49 17.81 9.44
CA LEU A 475 -0.28 18.75 8.60
C LEU A 475 -1.25 18.04 7.64
N GLY A 476 -1.20 16.71 7.53
CA GLY A 476 -2.04 15.93 6.63
C GLY A 476 -1.67 16.04 5.13
N TYR A 477 -0.56 16.69 4.77
CA TYR A 477 -0.11 16.75 3.38
C TYR A 477 0.40 15.38 2.87
N LYS A 478 0.04 15.03 1.64
CA LYS A 478 0.53 13.82 0.96
C LYS A 478 1.75 14.18 0.10
N PRO A 479 2.84 13.37 0.10
CA PRO A 479 4.08 13.64 -0.64
C PRO A 479 3.91 13.42 -2.15
N ARG A 480 2.98 14.16 -2.75
CA ARG A 480 2.69 14.14 -4.19
C ARG A 480 3.49 15.26 -4.85
N HIS A 481 4.06 14.99 -6.02
CA HIS A 481 4.89 15.96 -6.76
C HIS A 481 4.28 17.38 -6.81
N ASN A 482 3.01 17.50 -7.21
CA ASN A 482 2.31 18.79 -7.30
C ASN A 482 2.11 19.51 -5.95
N VAL A 483 1.97 18.74 -4.86
CA VAL A 483 1.90 19.32 -3.50
C VAL A 483 3.25 19.88 -3.11
N LEU A 484 4.33 19.12 -3.35
CA LEU A 484 5.70 19.55 -3.08
C LEU A 484 6.05 20.81 -3.88
N GLU A 485 5.68 20.87 -5.16
CA GLU A 485 5.89 22.07 -6.00
C GLU A 485 5.13 23.30 -5.49
N LYS A 486 3.85 23.15 -5.11
CA LYS A 486 3.06 24.25 -4.54
C LYS A 486 3.68 24.76 -3.24
N LEU A 487 4.17 23.86 -2.37
CA LEU A 487 4.85 24.23 -1.13
C LEU A 487 6.15 24.99 -1.39
N ARG A 488 6.98 24.55 -2.34
CA ARG A 488 8.18 25.31 -2.76
C ARG A 488 7.82 26.69 -3.28
N LYS A 489 6.78 26.79 -4.08
CA LYS A 489 6.29 28.07 -4.59
C LYS A 489 5.82 29.01 -3.47
N ILE A 490 5.05 28.50 -2.51
CA ILE A 490 4.63 29.25 -1.32
C ILE A 490 5.84 29.87 -0.61
N PHE A 491 6.88 29.09 -0.35
CA PHE A 491 8.09 29.58 0.31
C PHE A 491 8.75 30.73 -0.47
N HIS A 492 8.93 30.57 -1.78
CA HIS A 492 9.52 31.61 -2.63
C HIS A 492 8.67 32.88 -2.72
N ASP A 493 7.34 32.75 -2.82
CA ASP A 493 6.43 33.89 -2.96
C ASP A 493 6.39 34.71 -1.65
N VAL A 494 6.43 34.04 -0.49
CA VAL A 494 6.50 34.70 0.82
C VAL A 494 7.83 35.42 1.01
N GLN A 495 8.97 34.84 0.60
CA GLN A 495 10.27 35.51 0.71
C GLN A 495 10.41 36.75 -0.20
N LYS A 496 9.72 36.77 -1.34
CA LYS A 496 9.75 37.92 -2.28
C LYS A 496 8.88 39.10 -1.84
N THR A 497 8.05 38.94 -0.82
CA THR A 497 7.09 39.95 -0.37
C THR A 497 7.43 40.33 1.07
N PRO A 498 8.28 41.35 1.31
CA PRO A 498 8.69 41.72 2.66
C PRO A 498 7.50 42.09 3.54
N ILE A 499 7.67 41.87 4.85
CA ILE A 499 6.72 42.22 5.90
C ILE A 499 6.72 43.76 6.02
N ASP A 500 5.56 44.40 5.78
CA ASP A 500 5.30 45.78 6.22
C ASP A 500 4.84 45.78 7.69
#